data_AF-A0A1W9V3F7-F1
#
_entry.id   AF-A0A1W9V3F7-F1
#
_cell.length_a   1.000
_cell.length_b   1.000
_cell.length_c   1.000
_cell.angle_alpha   90.00
_cell.angle_beta   90.00
_cell.angle_gamma   90.00
#
_symmetry.space_group_name_H-M   'P 1'
#
loop_
_entity.id
_entity.type
_entity.pdbx_description
1 polymer ?
#
loop_
_entity_poly.entity_id
_entity_poly.type
_entity_poly.pdbx_seq_one_letter_code
_entity_poly.pdbx_strand_id
1 'polypeptide(L)'
;MDLHLHTPASADYLQDDVSYLDILRQAAKRGVDIIAITDHNTVAGYRRMKEEIEQLELLKQLDRVLPEEKIRLKEYQKLLKQILVLPGFEFTATFGFHILGIFPPEKPVRDIEHLLLEMNIPSEKLDEGSVTVGASVDVLTAYRLINEAGGMAIAAHANSTHGVAMRHFPFGGQTKIAYTQDINLLALEVTDLEKHGPRTTAAFFNGNKPEYPRRMHCIQGSDAHILVKTPAYEHKLGVAERTTDVRLIDKSFKALRELFESDNFSRTRPHQRASQPTFDFVQKAREEGATFVQDFHEKMTLRGGHLYAIIADVCAFANSNGGTLYIGATNDTKKAVAGVANSKQAIAKLKSEIAKRITPELNCKLEDQQTQGKKIVQIMVPRGDDPPYAVDDNKIYLRTEAETNMAVRDEIVELVYKGMKKNASSSPVPDKIFPTSPVSVDDEEETLSISPPRTGVEVVSVTERDGEKYYVVRDLRNGNEVKNVTLKSSRRLWHYAISSYSKLSQDP
;
A
#
# COMPACT_ATOMS: atom_id res chain seq x y z
N MET A 1 16.92 -4.72 -1.55
CA MET A 1 16.93 -4.09 -0.21
C MET A 1 16.40 -5.08 0.81
N ASP A 2 16.83 -4.93 2.05
CA ASP A 2 16.31 -5.68 3.20
C ASP A 2 16.04 -4.71 4.35
N LEU A 3 14.78 -4.46 4.68
CA LEU A 3 14.39 -3.40 5.61
C LEU A 3 14.03 -3.91 7.02
N HIS A 4 14.22 -5.20 7.27
CA HIS A 4 13.88 -5.82 8.55
C HIS A 4 15.00 -6.77 8.97
N LEU A 5 15.91 -6.27 9.81
CA LEU A 5 17.08 -7.00 10.32
C LEU A 5 17.26 -6.72 11.79
N HIS A 6 17.48 -7.78 12.57
CA HIS A 6 17.91 -7.68 13.95
C HIS A 6 19.42 -7.85 14.06
N THR A 7 19.95 -7.37 15.16
CA THR A 7 21.35 -7.46 15.54
C THR A 7 21.46 -8.04 16.95
N PRO A 8 22.67 -8.35 17.46
CA PRO A 8 22.86 -8.80 18.83
C PRO A 8 22.41 -7.81 19.92
N ALA A 9 21.98 -6.60 19.57
CA ALA A 9 21.33 -5.69 20.51
C ALA A 9 19.85 -6.06 20.78
N SER A 10 19.23 -6.88 19.92
CA SER A 10 17.90 -7.42 20.12
C SER A 10 17.99 -8.67 21.02
N ALA A 11 17.12 -8.76 22.04
CA ALA A 11 17.17 -9.86 23.02
C ALA A 11 16.87 -11.25 22.43
N ASP A 12 16.29 -11.30 21.24
CA ASP A 12 15.92 -12.51 20.52
C ASP A 12 16.92 -12.91 19.42
N TYR A 13 18.03 -12.17 19.28
CA TYR A 13 19.10 -12.55 18.37
C TYR A 13 19.80 -13.83 18.88
N LEU A 14 19.87 -14.85 18.04
CA LEU A 14 20.17 -16.22 18.48
C LEU A 14 21.68 -16.53 18.51
N GLN A 15 22.54 -15.59 18.14
CA GLN A 15 24.00 -15.79 18.05
C GLN A 15 24.76 -14.67 18.75
N ASP A 16 25.47 -15.01 19.83
CA ASP A 16 26.17 -14.04 20.67
C ASP A 16 27.51 -13.55 20.06
N ASP A 17 28.15 -14.35 19.20
CA ASP A 17 29.49 -14.08 18.65
C ASP A 17 29.49 -13.32 17.31
N VAL A 18 28.37 -12.73 16.90
CA VAL A 18 28.25 -12.05 15.60
C VAL A 18 28.58 -10.56 15.74
N SER A 19 29.54 -10.07 14.95
CA SER A 19 29.82 -8.64 14.90
C SER A 19 28.91 -7.91 13.90
N TYR A 20 28.69 -6.60 14.09
CA TYR A 20 27.97 -5.77 13.11
C TYR A 20 28.65 -5.79 11.74
N LEU A 21 29.99 -5.88 11.71
CA LEU A 21 30.75 -6.04 10.49
C LEU A 21 30.39 -7.33 9.74
N ASP A 22 30.14 -8.44 10.44
CA ASP A 22 29.76 -9.70 9.81
C ASP A 22 28.38 -9.62 9.17
N ILE A 23 27.43 -8.93 9.80
CA ILE A 23 26.11 -8.62 9.22
C ILE A 23 26.28 -7.83 7.91
N LEU A 24 27.11 -6.79 7.91
CA LEU A 24 27.40 -5.99 6.72
C LEU A 24 28.11 -6.81 5.62
N ARG A 25 29.09 -7.64 5.98
CA ARG A 25 29.78 -8.55 5.05
C ARG A 25 28.80 -9.53 4.41
N GLN A 26 27.89 -10.09 5.19
CA GLN A 26 26.89 -11.02 4.69
C GLN A 26 25.90 -10.32 3.76
N ALA A 27 25.42 -9.12 4.11
CA ALA A 27 24.58 -8.31 3.25
C ALA A 27 25.28 -7.97 1.91
N ALA A 28 26.57 -7.60 1.96
CA ALA A 28 27.38 -7.32 0.77
C ALA A 28 27.56 -8.57 -0.10
N LYS A 29 27.83 -9.73 0.52
CA LYS A 29 27.97 -11.02 -0.16
C LYS A 29 26.68 -11.44 -0.88
N ARG A 30 25.53 -11.09 -0.31
CA ARG A 30 24.20 -11.31 -0.90
C ARG A 30 23.82 -10.25 -1.95
N GLY A 31 24.67 -9.24 -2.18
CA GLY A 31 24.46 -8.20 -3.19
C GLY A 31 23.36 -7.20 -2.82
N VAL A 32 23.10 -6.98 -1.53
CA VAL A 32 22.07 -6.03 -1.09
C VAL A 32 22.65 -4.62 -1.02
N ASP A 33 21.97 -3.67 -1.65
CA ASP A 33 22.39 -2.26 -1.70
C ASP A 33 21.86 -1.39 -0.56
N ILE A 34 20.74 -1.78 0.07
CA ILE A 34 20.08 -1.02 1.13
C ILE A 34 19.67 -2.00 2.22
N ILE A 35 20.08 -1.72 3.45
CA ILE A 35 19.65 -2.44 4.64
C ILE A 35 19.10 -1.48 5.69
N ALA A 36 18.17 -1.93 6.54
CA ALA A 36 17.79 -1.22 7.76
C ALA A 36 18.05 -2.12 8.97
N ILE A 37 18.67 -1.55 10.00
CA ILE A 37 18.79 -2.20 11.32
C ILE A 37 17.54 -1.81 12.11
N THR A 38 16.75 -2.79 12.52
CA THR A 38 15.43 -2.61 13.13
C THR A 38 15.30 -3.52 14.35
N ASP A 39 16.16 -3.33 15.34
CA ASP A 39 16.10 -4.09 16.59
C ASP A 39 14.78 -3.83 17.34
N HIS A 40 14.37 -4.80 18.18
CA HIS A 40 13.11 -4.71 18.91
C HIS A 40 13.10 -3.57 19.92
N ASN A 41 12.22 -2.58 19.75
CA ASN A 41 12.04 -1.46 20.68
C ASN A 41 13.34 -0.70 21.01
N THR A 42 14.37 -0.80 20.18
CA THR A 42 15.68 -0.19 20.39
C THR A 42 16.36 0.20 19.09
N VAL A 43 17.25 1.18 19.18
CA VAL A 43 18.21 1.55 18.13
C VAL A 43 19.66 1.24 18.55
N ALA A 44 19.85 0.49 19.63
CA ALA A 44 21.16 0.21 20.22
C ALA A 44 22.11 -0.50 19.26
N GLY A 45 21.64 -1.38 18.37
CA GLY A 45 22.50 -2.05 17.38
C GLY A 45 23.12 -1.06 16.40
N TYR A 46 22.30 -0.16 15.84
CA TYR A 46 22.80 0.91 14.97
C TYR A 46 23.73 1.87 15.73
N ARG A 47 23.36 2.23 16.97
CA ARG A 47 24.17 3.09 17.84
C ARG A 47 25.56 2.50 18.10
N ARG A 48 25.62 1.26 18.58
CA ARG A 48 26.88 0.54 18.88
C ARG A 48 27.76 0.39 17.64
N MET A 49 27.16 0.10 16.49
CA MET A 49 27.90 0.07 15.22
C MET A 49 28.53 1.43 14.90
N LYS A 50 27.79 2.52 15.06
CA LYS A 50 28.30 3.88 14.81
C LYS A 50 29.38 4.29 15.81
N GLU A 51 29.17 4.01 17.09
CA GLU A 51 30.16 4.23 18.16
C GLU A 51 31.46 3.47 17.89
N GLU A 52 31.38 2.22 17.43
CA GLU A 52 32.55 1.42 17.07
C GLU A 52 33.34 2.06 15.91
N ILE A 53 32.65 2.55 14.88
CA ILE A 53 33.28 3.26 13.76
C ILE A 53 33.94 4.55 14.24
N GLU A 54 33.24 5.36 15.04
CA GLU A 54 33.74 6.62 15.60
C GLU A 54 34.98 6.39 16.48
N GLN A 55 34.98 5.35 17.31
CA GLN A 55 36.13 4.96 18.12
C GLN A 55 37.34 4.58 17.26
N LEU A 56 37.13 3.76 16.22
CA LEU A 56 38.19 3.39 15.28
C LEU A 56 38.75 4.61 14.52
N GLU A 57 37.88 5.55 14.13
CA GLU A 57 38.29 6.81 13.51
C GLU A 57 39.07 7.71 14.45
N LEU A 58 38.64 7.81 15.71
CA LEU A 58 39.35 8.56 16.75
C LEU A 58 40.74 7.97 17.01
N LEU A 59 40.86 6.64 17.16
CA LEU A 59 42.15 5.96 17.34
C LEU A 59 43.09 6.22 16.16
N LYS A 60 42.56 6.26 14.93
CA LYS A 60 43.32 6.61 13.73
C LYS A 60 43.77 8.08 13.74
N GLN A 61 42.91 9.01 14.18
CA GLN A 61 43.28 10.43 14.30
C GLN A 61 44.36 10.66 15.36
N LEU A 62 44.32 9.92 16.45
CA LEU A 62 45.30 9.97 17.54
C LEU A 62 46.60 9.21 17.22
N ASP A 63 46.72 8.60 16.03
CA ASP A 63 47.85 7.76 15.61
C ASP A 63 48.14 6.59 16.58
N ARG A 64 47.08 6.08 17.24
CA ARG A 64 47.13 4.96 18.21
C ARG A 64 46.46 3.70 17.69
N VAL A 65 46.03 3.69 16.43
CA VAL A 65 45.30 2.57 15.82
C VAL A 65 46.21 1.37 15.57
N LEU A 66 45.77 0.18 16.00
CA LEU A 66 46.48 -1.06 15.73
C LEU A 66 46.33 -1.48 14.25
N PRO A 67 47.23 -2.32 13.71
CA PRO A 67 47.12 -2.80 12.33
C PRO A 67 45.78 -3.49 12.01
N GLU A 68 45.26 -4.29 12.95
CA GLU A 68 43.98 -4.99 12.81
C GLU A 68 42.78 -4.04 12.80
N GLU A 69 42.76 -3.06 13.71
CA GLU A 69 41.75 -2.00 13.78
C GLU A 69 41.72 -1.15 12.49
N LYS A 70 42.90 -0.89 11.91
CA LYS A 70 43.03 -0.18 10.64
C LYS A 70 42.45 -0.97 9.47
N ILE A 71 42.56 -2.30 9.49
CA ILE A 71 41.92 -3.18 8.49
C ILE A 71 40.40 -3.15 8.69
N ARG A 72 39.92 -3.29 9.94
CA ARG A 72 38.50 -3.24 10.30
C ARG A 72 37.84 -1.93 9.87
N LEU A 73 38.47 -0.79 10.15
CA LEU A 73 37.97 0.52 9.75
C LEU A 73 37.89 0.68 8.24
N LYS A 74 38.93 0.25 7.49
CA LYS A 74 38.91 0.27 6.03
C LYS A 74 37.78 -0.57 5.47
N GLU A 75 37.47 -1.68 6.12
CA GLU A 75 36.41 -2.57 5.71
C GLU A 75 35.03 -1.95 5.96
N TYR A 76 34.78 -1.36 7.14
CA TYR A 76 33.57 -0.58 7.39
C TYR A 76 33.40 0.53 6.34
N GLN A 77 34.45 1.31 6.07
CA GLN A 77 34.41 2.37 5.07
C GLN A 77 34.12 1.85 3.65
N LYS A 78 34.57 0.64 3.31
CA LYS A 78 34.27 0.01 2.03
C LYS A 78 32.81 -0.45 1.98
N LEU A 79 32.33 -1.12 3.02
CA LEU A 79 30.98 -1.67 3.08
C LEU A 79 29.92 -0.55 3.14
N LEU A 80 30.13 0.51 3.93
CA LEU A 80 29.24 1.66 4.02
C LEU A 80 29.18 2.51 2.73
N LYS A 81 30.19 2.41 1.87
CA LYS A 81 30.13 3.00 0.51
C LYS A 81 29.32 2.15 -0.47
N GLN A 82 29.24 0.85 -0.22
CA GLN A 82 28.52 -0.09 -1.08
C GLN A 82 27.05 -0.23 -0.66
N ILE A 83 26.79 -0.23 0.64
CA ILE A 83 25.49 -0.49 1.26
C ILE A 83 25.03 0.77 2.01
N LEU A 84 23.83 1.22 1.70
CA LEU A 84 23.13 2.21 2.51
C LEU A 84 22.55 1.53 3.75
N VAL A 85 23.03 1.88 4.93
CA VAL A 85 22.53 1.37 6.22
C VAL A 85 21.62 2.42 6.85
N LEU A 86 20.35 2.08 7.01
CA LEU A 86 19.33 2.95 7.58
C LEU A 86 19.12 2.62 9.07
N PRO A 87 19.08 3.64 9.95
CA PRO A 87 18.64 3.45 11.33
C PRO A 87 17.14 3.19 11.39
N GLY A 88 16.74 2.27 12.24
CA GLY A 88 15.33 1.98 12.51
C GLY A 88 15.14 1.12 13.75
N PHE A 89 13.88 0.82 14.04
CA PHE A 89 13.49 -0.07 15.14
C PHE A 89 12.24 -0.86 14.74
N GLU A 90 12.03 -2.02 15.36
CA GLU A 90 10.75 -2.74 15.33
C GLU A 90 10.00 -2.50 16.65
N PHE A 91 8.97 -1.66 16.59
CA PHE A 91 8.16 -1.28 17.73
C PHE A 91 6.99 -2.22 17.96
N THR A 92 6.82 -2.65 19.20
CA THR A 92 5.68 -3.46 19.65
C THR A 92 4.54 -2.55 20.14
N ALA A 93 3.56 -2.30 19.29
CA ALA A 93 2.36 -1.52 19.60
C ALA A 93 1.33 -2.32 20.42
N THR A 94 0.23 -1.65 20.80
CA THR A 94 -0.90 -2.28 21.50
C THR A 94 -1.38 -3.56 20.78
N PHE A 95 -1.76 -4.58 21.55
CA PHE A 95 -2.08 -5.94 21.08
C PHE A 95 -0.89 -6.75 20.53
N GLY A 96 0.35 -6.26 20.70
CA GLY A 96 1.56 -6.98 20.31
C GLY A 96 1.85 -6.87 18.81
N PHE A 97 1.35 -5.82 18.14
CA PHE A 97 1.62 -5.61 16.73
C PHE A 97 2.99 -5.02 16.50
N HIS A 98 3.69 -5.50 15.48
CA HIS A 98 5.01 -4.98 15.15
C HIS A 98 4.95 -3.95 14.02
N ILE A 99 5.66 -2.84 14.23
CA ILE A 99 5.72 -1.71 13.32
C ILE A 99 7.18 -1.33 13.14
N LEU A 100 7.64 -1.27 11.90
CA LEU A 100 8.97 -0.79 11.58
C LEU A 100 8.94 0.73 11.43
N GLY A 101 9.81 1.40 12.19
CA GLY A 101 10.14 2.81 11.99
C GLY A 101 11.53 2.91 11.36
N ILE A 102 11.61 3.39 10.12
CA ILE A 102 12.89 3.55 9.40
C ILE A 102 13.17 5.02 9.18
N PHE A 103 14.40 5.47 9.48
CA PHE A 103 14.77 6.87 9.50
C PHE A 103 15.92 7.17 8.53
N PRO A 104 16.11 8.45 8.13
CA PRO A 104 17.28 8.83 7.35
C PRO A 104 18.57 8.65 8.17
N PRO A 105 19.69 8.28 7.53
CA PRO A 105 20.96 8.05 8.23
C PRO A 105 21.54 9.33 8.87
N GLU A 106 21.09 10.51 8.43
CA GLU A 106 21.43 11.80 9.02
C GLU A 106 20.71 12.08 10.34
N LYS A 107 19.62 11.34 10.66
CA LYS A 107 18.85 11.57 11.88
C LYS A 107 19.69 11.20 13.11
N PRO A 108 19.80 12.07 14.12
CA PRO A 108 20.49 11.74 15.36
C PRO A 108 19.84 10.53 16.05
N VAL A 109 20.67 9.59 16.50
CA VAL A 109 20.21 8.40 17.24
C VAL A 109 19.40 8.79 18.47
N ARG A 110 19.82 9.85 19.18
CA ARG A 110 19.13 10.40 20.36
C ARG A 110 17.71 10.86 20.06
N ASP A 111 17.45 11.40 18.87
CA ASP A 111 16.10 11.82 18.49
C ASP A 111 15.19 10.60 18.29
N ILE A 112 15.76 9.49 17.84
CA ILE A 112 15.03 8.22 17.67
C ILE A 112 14.80 7.56 19.04
N GLU A 113 15.77 7.62 19.95
CA GLU A 113 15.59 7.18 21.36
C GLU A 113 14.52 8.02 22.07
N HIS A 114 14.50 9.34 21.85
CA HIS A 114 13.45 10.22 22.39
C HIS A 114 12.07 9.83 21.85
N LEU A 115 11.97 9.50 20.57
CA LEU A 115 10.72 9.00 19.98
C LEU A 115 10.24 7.71 20.66
N LEU A 116 11.16 6.78 20.95
CA LEU A 116 10.81 5.54 21.68
C LEU A 116 10.31 5.85 23.11
N LEU A 117 10.88 6.85 23.79
CA LEU A 117 10.39 7.33 25.08
C LEU A 117 9.00 7.97 24.99
N GLU A 118 8.74 8.78 23.95
CA GLU A 118 7.40 9.34 23.68
C GLU A 118 6.37 8.25 23.39
N MET A 119 6.81 7.12 22.80
CA MET A 119 6.00 5.92 22.63
C MET A 119 5.87 5.09 23.92
N ASN A 120 6.17 5.67 25.08
CA ASN A 120 6.05 5.07 26.40
C ASN A 120 6.89 3.79 26.59
N ILE A 121 8.01 3.65 25.89
CA ILE A 121 8.98 2.58 26.20
C ILE A 121 9.74 2.97 27.47
N PRO A 122 9.78 2.11 28.51
CA PRO A 122 10.57 2.38 29.71
C PRO A 122 12.04 2.61 29.37
N SER A 123 12.64 3.66 29.93
CA SER A 123 14.05 4.00 29.67
C SER A 123 15.02 2.87 30.00
N GLU A 124 14.69 2.03 30.98
CA GLU A 124 15.47 0.86 31.39
C GLU A 124 15.51 -0.24 30.31
N LYS A 125 14.48 -0.33 29.46
CA LYS A 125 14.34 -1.35 28.41
C LYS A 125 14.83 -0.88 27.04
N LEU A 126 15.18 0.40 26.89
CA LEU A 126 15.69 0.96 25.63
C LEU A 126 16.97 0.29 25.17
N ASP A 127 17.83 -0.18 26.07
CA ASP A 127 19.11 -0.81 25.71
C ASP A 127 19.04 -2.34 25.60
N GLU A 128 17.95 -2.96 26.08
CA GLU A 128 17.80 -4.41 26.18
C GLU A 128 17.17 -5.05 24.94
N GLY A 129 16.51 -4.26 24.09
CA GLY A 129 15.89 -4.79 22.87
C GLY A 129 14.75 -5.78 23.15
N SER A 130 13.97 -5.54 24.21
CA SER A 130 13.00 -6.52 24.74
C SER A 130 11.75 -6.64 23.88
N VAL A 131 11.34 -7.89 23.60
CA VAL A 131 10.08 -8.23 22.89
C VAL A 131 8.85 -8.09 23.81
N THR A 132 9.05 -8.00 25.13
CA THR A 132 7.98 -8.02 26.15
C THR A 132 7.74 -6.64 26.79
N VAL A 133 7.92 -5.56 26.03
CA VAL A 133 7.46 -4.24 26.46
C VAL A 133 5.94 -4.21 26.32
N GLY A 134 5.24 -3.93 27.41
CA GLY A 134 3.78 -3.89 27.40
C GLY A 134 3.28 -2.74 26.54
N ALA A 135 2.78 -3.07 25.34
CA ALA A 135 1.74 -2.36 24.57
C ALA A 135 1.55 -0.88 24.94
N SER A 136 2.54 -0.04 24.65
CA SER A 136 2.65 1.27 25.27
C SER A 136 1.90 2.37 24.51
N VAL A 137 1.69 2.21 23.19
CA VAL A 137 0.95 3.12 22.31
C VAL A 137 0.20 2.36 21.21
N ASP A 138 -0.96 2.89 20.79
CA ASP A 138 -1.78 2.34 19.70
C ASP A 138 -1.08 2.43 18.32
N VAL A 139 -1.41 1.51 17.42
CA VAL A 139 -0.84 1.37 16.07
C VAL A 139 -0.92 2.66 15.27
N LEU A 140 -2.08 3.33 15.26
CA LEU A 140 -2.27 4.57 14.48
C LEU A 140 -1.43 5.72 15.03
N THR A 141 -1.30 5.78 16.36
CA THR A 141 -0.49 6.79 17.02
C THR A 141 0.99 6.55 16.73
N ALA A 142 1.45 5.29 16.73
CA ALA A 142 2.81 4.94 16.34
C ALA A 142 3.12 5.36 14.90
N TYR A 143 2.22 5.12 13.93
CA TYR A 143 2.42 5.56 12.54
C TYR A 143 2.56 7.08 12.42
N ARG A 144 1.69 7.82 13.11
CA ARG A 144 1.74 9.29 13.13
C ARG A 144 3.05 9.80 13.70
N LEU A 145 3.45 9.31 14.88
CA LEU A 145 4.69 9.73 15.56
C LEU A 145 5.95 9.43 14.72
N ILE A 146 6.00 8.26 14.08
CA ILE A 146 7.12 7.91 13.18
C ILE A 146 7.20 8.88 12.00
N ASN A 147 6.05 9.20 11.38
CA ASN A 147 6.00 10.10 10.23
C ASN A 147 6.33 11.56 10.62
N GLU A 148 5.81 12.04 11.75
CA GLU A 148 6.13 13.37 12.32
C GLU A 148 7.63 13.51 12.65
N ALA A 149 8.25 12.44 13.13
CA ALA A 149 9.70 12.39 13.35
C ALA A 149 10.53 12.29 12.05
N GLY A 150 9.90 12.29 10.87
CA GLY A 150 10.54 12.21 9.56
C GLY A 150 10.93 10.80 9.12
N GLY A 151 10.46 9.77 9.83
CA GLY A 151 10.64 8.36 9.48
C GLY A 151 9.58 7.84 8.50
N MET A 152 9.78 6.60 8.07
CA MET A 152 8.83 5.81 7.30
C MET A 152 8.21 4.75 8.22
N ALA A 153 6.89 4.76 8.34
CA ALA A 153 6.17 3.70 9.04
C ALA A 153 5.83 2.56 8.06
N ILE A 154 6.24 1.34 8.42
CA ILE A 154 5.97 0.11 7.67
C ILE A 154 5.38 -0.91 8.62
N ALA A 155 4.29 -1.57 8.25
CA ALA A 155 3.75 -2.64 9.08
C ALA A 155 4.59 -3.90 8.91
N ALA A 156 5.22 -4.37 9.98
CA ALA A 156 6.09 -5.54 9.95
C ALA A 156 5.24 -6.80 9.75
N HIS A 157 5.76 -7.75 8.96
CA HIS A 157 5.18 -9.09 8.68
C HIS A 157 3.64 -9.15 8.81
N ALA A 158 2.93 -8.24 8.11
CA ALA A 158 1.54 -7.87 8.36
C ALA A 158 0.57 -9.06 8.29
N ASN A 159 0.93 -10.14 7.61
CA ASN A 159 0.13 -11.35 7.47
C ASN A 159 0.50 -12.49 8.45
N SER A 160 1.40 -12.25 9.42
CA SER A 160 1.91 -13.18 10.43
C SER A 160 1.33 -12.90 11.83
N THR A 161 1.74 -13.66 12.85
CA THR A 161 1.16 -13.67 14.22
C THR A 161 1.23 -12.35 15.00
N HIS A 162 2.08 -11.41 14.59
CA HIS A 162 2.19 -10.06 15.18
C HIS A 162 1.94 -8.96 14.12
N GLY A 163 1.33 -9.33 12.99
CA GLY A 163 1.03 -8.43 11.89
C GLY A 163 -0.37 -7.81 11.97
N VAL A 164 -0.48 -6.54 11.58
CA VAL A 164 -1.74 -5.77 11.60
C VAL A 164 -2.83 -6.28 10.63
N ALA A 165 -2.47 -7.16 9.68
CA ALA A 165 -3.35 -7.69 8.64
C ALA A 165 -3.67 -9.19 8.78
N MET A 166 -3.49 -9.76 9.99
CA MET A 166 -3.85 -11.15 10.30
C MET A 166 -5.26 -11.54 9.86
N ARG A 167 -5.42 -12.80 9.43
CA ARG A 167 -6.71 -13.34 8.95
C ARG A 167 -7.57 -13.98 10.03
N HIS A 168 -6.98 -14.44 11.12
CA HIS A 168 -7.65 -15.28 12.13
C HIS A 168 -7.69 -14.65 13.53
N PHE A 169 -7.35 -13.37 13.65
CA PHE A 169 -7.47 -12.65 14.91
C PHE A 169 -8.83 -11.92 14.95
N PRO A 170 -9.60 -11.98 16.05
CA PRO A 170 -10.94 -11.41 16.17
C PRO A 170 -10.93 -9.87 16.29
N PHE A 171 -10.40 -9.17 15.29
CA PHE A 171 -10.61 -7.72 15.17
C PHE A 171 -11.84 -7.43 14.34
N GLY A 172 -12.57 -6.37 14.71
CA GLY A 172 -13.61 -5.80 13.86
C GLY A 172 -13.02 -5.38 12.50
N GLY A 173 -13.73 -5.64 11.40
CA GLY A 173 -13.25 -5.32 10.05
C GLY A 173 -12.83 -3.85 9.87
N GLN A 174 -13.45 -2.92 10.62
CA GLN A 174 -13.10 -1.50 10.62
C GLN A 174 -11.70 -1.22 11.19
N THR A 175 -11.28 -1.89 12.26
CA THR A 175 -9.96 -1.72 12.86
C THR A 175 -8.85 -2.13 11.88
N LYS A 176 -9.07 -3.24 11.17
CA LYS A 176 -8.12 -3.72 10.16
C LYS A 176 -8.00 -2.74 8.98
N ILE A 177 -9.11 -2.17 8.54
CA ILE A 177 -9.10 -1.13 7.50
C ILE A 177 -8.33 0.09 8.01
N ALA A 178 -8.61 0.56 9.23
CA ALA A 178 -7.91 1.70 9.82
C ALA A 178 -6.39 1.47 9.86
N TYR A 179 -5.92 0.33 10.38
CA TYR A 179 -4.48 0.05 10.46
C TYR A 179 -3.81 -0.13 9.10
N THR A 180 -4.50 -0.65 8.09
CA THR A 180 -3.87 -0.94 6.79
C THR A 180 -4.05 0.15 5.74
N GLN A 181 -4.95 1.11 5.97
CA GLN A 181 -5.26 2.21 5.04
C GLN A 181 -4.93 3.59 5.61
N ASP A 182 -4.34 3.67 6.81
CA ASP A 182 -3.89 4.93 7.41
C ASP A 182 -2.90 5.66 6.51
N ILE A 183 -3.04 7.00 6.41
CA ILE A 183 -2.23 7.83 5.52
C ILE A 183 -0.74 7.82 5.88
N ASN A 184 -0.39 7.63 7.16
CA ASN A 184 0.99 7.62 7.63
C ASN A 184 1.69 6.27 7.37
N LEU A 185 0.93 5.22 7.04
CA LEU A 185 1.49 3.93 6.66
C LEU A 185 1.93 3.96 5.19
N LEU A 186 3.20 3.64 4.92
CA LEU A 186 3.77 3.72 3.57
C LEU A 186 3.84 2.36 2.86
N ALA A 187 4.14 1.30 3.59
CA ALA A 187 4.25 -0.04 3.04
C ALA A 187 3.81 -1.13 4.03
N LEU A 188 3.49 -2.30 3.49
CA LEU A 188 3.20 -3.52 4.24
C LEU A 188 4.30 -4.53 3.96
N GLU A 189 5.00 -4.98 4.99
CA GLU A 189 5.87 -6.13 4.87
C GLU A 189 5.01 -7.41 4.90
N VAL A 190 5.19 -8.30 3.92
CA VAL A 190 4.36 -9.50 3.79
C VAL A 190 5.22 -10.74 3.58
N THR A 191 4.90 -11.84 4.26
CA THR A 191 5.70 -13.07 4.16
C THR A 191 5.39 -13.90 2.90
N ASP A 192 4.31 -13.58 2.16
CA ASP A 192 3.78 -14.36 1.06
C ASP A 192 3.93 -13.71 -0.34
N LEU A 193 4.79 -12.70 -0.49
CA LEU A 193 4.95 -11.95 -1.76
C LEU A 193 5.45 -12.82 -2.93
N GLU A 194 6.20 -13.88 -2.64
CA GLU A 194 6.68 -14.85 -3.64
C GLU A 194 5.56 -15.79 -4.12
N LYS A 195 4.47 -15.93 -3.35
CA LYS A 195 3.37 -16.83 -3.70
C LYS A 195 2.46 -16.17 -4.73
N HIS A 196 1.92 -16.98 -5.63
CA HIS A 196 0.95 -16.53 -6.63
C HIS A 196 -0.46 -17.03 -6.28
N GLY A 197 -1.43 -16.12 -6.28
CA GLY A 197 -2.83 -16.46 -6.10
C GLY A 197 -3.70 -15.34 -5.54
N PRO A 198 -5.03 -15.47 -5.68
CA PRO A 198 -6.01 -14.47 -5.23
C PRO A 198 -6.08 -14.34 -3.71
N ARG A 199 -5.51 -15.32 -2.98
CA ARG A 199 -5.41 -15.33 -1.51
C ARG A 199 -4.09 -14.76 -1.00
N THR A 200 -3.27 -14.10 -1.82
CA THR A 200 -2.06 -13.43 -1.33
C THR A 200 -2.38 -12.09 -0.70
N THR A 201 -1.52 -11.64 0.22
CA THR A 201 -1.66 -10.33 0.88
C THR A 201 -1.55 -9.18 -0.13
N ALA A 202 -0.62 -9.29 -1.10
CA ALA A 202 -0.49 -8.31 -2.17
C ALA A 202 -1.73 -8.21 -3.07
N ALA A 203 -2.40 -9.33 -3.37
CA ALA A 203 -3.65 -9.32 -4.12
C ALA A 203 -4.84 -8.79 -3.29
N PHE A 204 -4.76 -8.86 -1.96
CA PHE A 204 -5.80 -8.36 -1.07
C PHE A 204 -5.76 -6.82 -0.97
N PHE A 205 -4.56 -6.23 -0.87
CA PHE A 205 -4.34 -4.78 -0.75
C PHE A 205 -4.02 -4.10 -2.09
N ASN A 206 -4.60 -4.60 -3.18
CA ASN A 206 -4.39 -4.08 -4.53
C ASN A 206 -5.31 -2.90 -4.91
N GLY A 207 -6.18 -2.43 -4.01
CA GLY A 207 -7.14 -1.35 -4.28
C GLY A 207 -8.46 -1.80 -4.92
N ASN A 208 -8.60 -3.09 -5.28
CA ASN A 208 -9.80 -3.60 -5.95
C ASN A 208 -11.01 -3.79 -5.03
N LYS A 209 -10.78 -3.81 -3.72
CA LYS A 209 -11.84 -4.02 -2.73
C LYS A 209 -12.39 -2.66 -2.30
N PRO A 210 -13.71 -2.44 -2.31
CA PRO A 210 -14.32 -1.19 -1.86
C PRO A 210 -13.90 -0.80 -0.43
N GLU A 211 -13.71 -1.80 0.44
CA GLU A 211 -13.25 -1.64 1.82
C GLU A 211 -11.77 -1.23 1.95
N TYR A 212 -10.95 -1.51 0.94
CA TYR A 212 -9.50 -1.24 0.90
C TYR A 212 -9.17 -0.46 -0.38
N PRO A 213 -9.61 0.80 -0.48
CA PRO A 213 -9.52 1.59 -1.71
C PRO A 213 -8.10 2.03 -2.06
N ARG A 214 -7.21 2.17 -1.07
CA ARG A 214 -5.80 2.56 -1.26
C ARG A 214 -4.97 1.30 -1.51
N ARG A 215 -4.37 1.25 -2.71
CA ARG A 215 -3.38 0.23 -3.06
C ARG A 215 -2.11 0.44 -2.24
N MET A 216 -1.62 -0.60 -1.58
CA MET A 216 -0.44 -0.53 -0.72
C MET A 216 0.78 -1.14 -1.39
N HIS A 217 1.97 -0.59 -1.13
CA HIS A 217 3.22 -1.26 -1.50
C HIS A 217 3.44 -2.46 -0.58
N CYS A 218 3.58 -3.65 -1.16
CA CYS A 218 3.95 -4.84 -0.42
C CYS A 218 5.43 -5.14 -0.61
N ILE A 219 6.16 -5.23 0.50
CA ILE A 219 7.59 -5.52 0.53
C ILE A 219 7.88 -6.77 1.35
N GLN A 220 9.13 -7.19 1.34
CA GLN A 220 9.66 -8.31 2.10
C GLN A 220 11.02 -7.96 2.70
N GLY A 221 11.18 -8.24 3.98
CA GLY A 221 12.47 -8.31 4.68
C GLY A 221 12.75 -9.74 5.16
N SER A 222 13.99 -9.96 5.57
CA SER A 222 14.42 -11.26 6.08
C SER A 222 13.98 -11.51 7.52
N ASP A 223 13.70 -10.48 8.31
CA ASP A 223 13.36 -10.64 9.74
C ASP A 223 14.45 -11.50 10.43
N ALA A 224 15.71 -11.18 10.11
CA ALA A 224 16.84 -12.04 10.40
C ALA A 224 17.28 -11.91 11.86
N HIS A 225 17.30 -13.05 12.56
CA HIS A 225 17.79 -13.20 13.93
C HIS A 225 19.10 -14.02 14.00
N ILE A 226 19.62 -14.39 12.82
CA ILE A 226 20.84 -15.18 12.64
C ILE A 226 21.60 -14.64 11.41
N LEU A 227 22.91 -14.80 11.40
CA LEU A 227 23.75 -14.34 10.30
C LEU A 227 23.52 -15.16 9.02
N VAL A 228 23.56 -16.49 9.15
CA VAL A 228 23.38 -17.43 8.05
C VAL A 228 22.43 -18.53 8.51
N LYS A 229 21.48 -18.90 7.64
CA LYS A 229 20.60 -20.02 7.92
C LYS A 229 21.39 -21.31 8.13
N THR A 230 21.18 -21.94 9.27
CA THR A 230 21.77 -23.22 9.63
C THR A 230 20.67 -24.28 9.78
N PRO A 231 20.99 -25.59 9.65
CA PRO A 231 20.02 -26.66 9.86
C PRO A 231 19.36 -26.64 11.24
N ALA A 232 20.05 -26.11 12.26
CA ALA A 232 19.54 -25.97 13.62
C ALA A 232 18.36 -24.97 13.71
N TYR A 233 18.27 -24.01 12.77
CA TYR A 233 17.25 -22.97 12.75
C TYR A 233 16.53 -22.94 11.39
N GLU A 234 16.01 -24.09 10.96
CA GLU A 234 15.40 -24.26 9.63
C GLU A 234 14.22 -23.29 9.36
N HIS A 235 13.51 -22.87 10.41
CA HIS A 235 12.37 -21.96 10.32
C HIS A 235 12.73 -20.47 10.38
N LYS A 236 13.97 -20.12 10.75
CA LYS A 236 14.44 -18.73 10.78
C LYS A 236 15.22 -18.42 9.50
N LEU A 237 15.19 -17.15 9.11
CA LEU A 237 15.91 -16.64 7.96
C LEU A 237 17.21 -15.98 8.41
N GLY A 238 18.23 -16.12 7.57
CA GLY A 238 19.48 -15.37 7.73
C GLY A 238 19.40 -13.98 7.11
N VAL A 239 20.40 -13.14 7.44
CA VAL A 239 20.56 -11.80 6.87
C VAL A 239 20.49 -11.85 5.34
N ALA A 240 19.63 -11.01 4.75
CA ALA A 240 19.43 -10.87 3.32
C ALA A 240 18.99 -12.17 2.60
N GLU A 241 18.32 -13.09 3.31
CA GLU A 241 17.75 -14.27 2.67
C GLU A 241 16.45 -14.01 1.92
N ARG A 242 15.67 -13.04 2.40
CA ARG A 242 14.47 -12.55 1.74
C ARG A 242 14.62 -11.05 1.55
N THR A 243 14.50 -10.60 0.30
CA THR A 243 14.77 -9.22 -0.07
C THR A 243 13.77 -8.72 -1.11
N THR A 244 13.68 -7.41 -1.23
CA THR A 244 12.82 -6.74 -2.21
C THR A 244 13.69 -6.00 -3.23
N ASP A 245 13.38 -6.18 -4.52
CA ASP A 245 13.96 -5.36 -5.58
C ASP A 245 13.17 -4.06 -5.72
N VAL A 246 13.88 -2.93 -5.69
CA VAL A 246 13.30 -1.61 -5.88
C VAL A 246 14.03 -0.84 -6.96
N ARG A 247 13.28 -0.11 -7.79
CA ARG A 247 13.85 0.77 -8.82
C ARG A 247 13.84 2.22 -8.34
N LEU A 248 15.02 2.69 -7.93
CA LEU A 248 15.25 4.04 -7.42
C LEU A 248 16.07 4.87 -8.42
N ILE A 249 15.96 6.20 -8.32
CA ILE A 249 16.77 7.15 -9.09
C ILE A 249 18.20 7.19 -8.52
N ASP A 250 18.30 7.18 -7.20
CA ASP A 250 19.52 7.18 -6.40
C ASP A 250 19.37 6.31 -5.15
N LYS A 251 20.49 5.85 -4.58
CA LYS A 251 20.51 5.03 -3.36
C LYS A 251 20.40 5.92 -2.12
N SER A 252 19.23 6.49 -1.87
CA SER A 252 18.98 7.35 -0.70
C SER A 252 17.67 7.02 0.00
N PHE A 253 17.58 7.41 1.29
CA PHE A 253 16.35 7.31 2.07
C PHE A 253 15.21 8.11 1.42
N LYS A 254 15.51 9.31 0.91
CA LYS A 254 14.52 10.17 0.25
C LYS A 254 13.92 9.52 -0.99
N ALA A 255 14.74 8.94 -1.86
CA ALA A 255 14.25 8.24 -3.05
C ALA A 255 13.38 7.03 -2.69
N LEU A 256 13.75 6.31 -1.62
CA LEU A 256 12.97 5.17 -1.12
C LEU A 256 11.61 5.61 -0.55
N ARG A 257 11.59 6.72 0.20
CA ARG A 257 10.36 7.32 0.71
C ARG A 257 9.43 7.78 -0.43
N GLU A 258 9.96 8.53 -1.39
CA GLU A 258 9.20 8.96 -2.58
C GLU A 258 8.65 7.78 -3.37
N LEU A 259 9.38 6.67 -3.45
CA LEU A 259 8.91 5.45 -4.10
C LEU A 259 7.65 4.89 -3.41
N PHE A 260 7.68 4.75 -2.08
CA PHE A 260 6.56 4.21 -1.32
C PHE A 260 5.37 5.18 -1.20
N GLU A 261 5.61 6.48 -1.25
CA GLU A 261 4.55 7.50 -1.34
C GLU A 261 3.92 7.54 -2.74
N SER A 262 4.62 7.06 -3.78
CA SER A 262 4.12 7.08 -5.16
C SER A 262 3.14 5.94 -5.47
N ASP A 263 2.18 6.20 -6.36
CA ASP A 263 1.28 5.17 -6.89
C ASP A 263 1.94 4.25 -7.96
N ASN A 264 3.27 4.28 -8.10
CA ASN A 264 3.97 3.47 -9.11
C ASN A 264 4.43 2.12 -8.54
N PHE A 265 3.50 1.17 -8.47
CA PHE A 265 3.72 -0.19 -7.97
C PHE A 265 4.55 -1.08 -8.90
N SER A 266 4.89 -0.64 -10.11
CA SER A 266 5.74 -1.42 -11.04
C SER A 266 7.22 -1.42 -10.64
N ARG A 267 7.60 -0.52 -9.73
CA ARG A 267 8.98 -0.30 -9.30
C ARG A 267 9.38 -1.11 -8.06
N THR A 268 8.45 -1.89 -7.50
CA THR A 268 8.66 -2.77 -6.34
C THR A 268 8.33 -4.20 -6.73
N ARG A 269 9.21 -5.16 -6.44
CA ARG A 269 8.95 -6.59 -6.67
C ARG A 269 9.71 -7.47 -5.67
N PRO A 270 9.23 -8.68 -5.36
CA PRO A 270 10.02 -9.66 -4.62
C PRO A 270 11.31 -9.96 -5.39
N HIS A 271 12.44 -10.07 -4.68
CA HIS A 271 13.70 -10.45 -5.32
C HIS A 271 13.63 -11.90 -5.78
N GLN A 272 13.76 -12.13 -7.08
CA GLN A 272 13.85 -13.47 -7.65
C GLN A 272 15.31 -13.80 -7.93
N ARG A 273 15.79 -14.93 -7.39
CA ARG A 273 17.13 -15.44 -7.73
C ARG A 273 17.17 -15.69 -9.24
N ALA A 274 18.27 -15.30 -9.88
CA ALA A 274 18.45 -15.11 -11.33
C ALA A 274 18.11 -16.29 -12.28
N SER A 275 17.62 -17.42 -11.77
CA SER A 275 17.14 -18.55 -12.57
C SER A 275 15.62 -18.54 -12.85
N GLN A 276 14.88 -17.53 -12.37
CA GLN A 276 13.45 -17.39 -12.69
C GLN A 276 13.25 -16.47 -13.91
N PRO A 277 12.29 -16.79 -14.81
CA PRO A 277 12.02 -15.97 -15.98
C PRO A 277 11.64 -14.54 -15.56
N THR A 278 12.03 -13.56 -16.38
CA THR A 278 11.71 -12.14 -16.19
C THR A 278 10.26 -11.94 -15.76
N PHE A 279 10.04 -11.39 -14.57
CA PHE A 279 8.69 -11.16 -14.02
C PHE A 279 7.86 -10.28 -14.97
N ASP A 280 6.87 -10.88 -15.63
CA ASP A 280 6.01 -10.19 -16.60
C ASP A 280 4.76 -9.65 -15.88
N PHE A 281 4.86 -8.37 -15.47
CA PHE A 281 3.77 -7.65 -14.80
C PHE A 281 2.47 -7.64 -15.61
N VAL A 282 2.58 -7.64 -16.94
CA VAL A 282 1.42 -7.60 -17.84
C VAL A 282 0.75 -8.96 -17.84
N GLN A 283 1.53 -10.03 -17.91
CA GLN A 283 0.98 -11.38 -17.88
C GLN A 283 0.25 -11.64 -16.56
N LYS A 284 0.83 -11.21 -15.44
CA LYS A 284 0.15 -11.27 -14.13
C LYS A 284 -1.15 -10.45 -14.12
N ALA A 285 -1.12 -9.22 -14.64
CA ALA A 285 -2.33 -8.40 -14.73
C ALA A 285 -3.40 -9.06 -15.61
N ARG A 286 -3.01 -9.73 -16.70
CA ARG A 286 -3.94 -10.47 -17.57
C ARG A 286 -4.53 -11.71 -16.89
N GLU A 287 -3.76 -12.41 -16.06
CA GLU A 287 -4.26 -13.51 -15.23
C GLU A 287 -5.27 -13.03 -14.18
N GLU A 288 -5.06 -11.83 -13.62
CA GLU A 288 -6.00 -11.19 -12.69
C GLU A 288 -7.27 -10.68 -13.40
N GLY A 289 -7.18 -10.35 -14.69
CA GLY A 289 -8.31 -9.90 -15.51
C GLY A 289 -8.75 -8.46 -15.23
N ALA A 290 -9.85 -8.02 -15.82
CA ALA A 290 -10.38 -6.67 -15.61
C ALA A 290 -10.99 -6.54 -14.20
N THR A 291 -10.61 -5.47 -13.49
CA THR A 291 -11.04 -5.22 -12.09
C THR A 291 -11.42 -3.75 -11.89
N PHE A 292 -11.70 -3.37 -10.64
CA PHE A 292 -12.04 -1.99 -10.28
C PHE A 292 -10.91 -0.99 -10.53
N VAL A 293 -9.66 -1.43 -10.49
CA VAL A 293 -8.49 -0.57 -10.71
C VAL A 293 -7.69 -0.92 -11.95
N GLN A 294 -8.14 -1.87 -12.79
CA GLN A 294 -7.44 -2.15 -14.04
C GLN A 294 -8.35 -2.61 -15.18
N ASP A 295 -7.96 -2.28 -16.40
CA ASP A 295 -8.65 -2.71 -17.62
C ASP A 295 -7.70 -2.93 -18.81
N PHE A 296 -8.19 -3.59 -19.85
CA PHE A 296 -7.42 -4.02 -21.02
C PHE A 296 -8.11 -3.62 -22.33
N HIS A 297 -7.37 -2.95 -23.22
CA HIS A 297 -7.83 -2.59 -24.55
C HIS A 297 -6.94 -3.19 -25.63
N GLU A 298 -7.53 -3.97 -26.55
CA GLU A 298 -6.74 -4.62 -27.61
C GLU A 298 -6.24 -3.63 -28.67
N LYS A 299 -7.03 -2.57 -28.96
CA LYS A 299 -6.79 -1.64 -30.07
C LYS A 299 -7.10 -0.20 -29.65
N MET A 300 -6.40 0.75 -30.28
CA MET A 300 -6.60 2.18 -30.11
C MET A 300 -7.01 2.82 -31.45
N THR A 301 -8.14 2.39 -32.04
CA THR A 301 -8.66 2.95 -33.29
C THR A 301 -9.75 3.99 -33.03
N LEU A 302 -9.73 5.08 -33.82
CA LEU A 302 -10.79 6.09 -33.85
C LEU A 302 -12.09 5.51 -34.44
N ARG A 303 -11.96 4.67 -35.48
CA ARG A 303 -13.09 3.90 -36.04
C ARG A 303 -13.43 2.75 -35.10
N GLY A 304 -14.67 2.70 -34.64
CA GLY A 304 -15.19 1.69 -33.70
C GLY A 304 -15.31 2.14 -32.24
N GLY A 305 -15.00 3.40 -31.91
CA GLY A 305 -15.23 3.93 -30.55
C GLY A 305 -14.23 3.46 -29.47
N HIS A 306 -13.23 2.64 -29.83
CA HIS A 306 -12.24 2.11 -28.89
C HIS A 306 -11.42 3.21 -28.19
N LEU A 307 -11.05 4.27 -28.91
CA LEU A 307 -10.39 5.42 -28.29
C LEU A 307 -11.28 6.12 -27.26
N TYR A 308 -12.58 6.20 -27.53
CA TYR A 308 -13.53 6.83 -26.61
C TYR A 308 -13.72 5.97 -25.35
N ALA A 309 -13.78 4.65 -25.49
CA ALA A 309 -13.83 3.71 -24.37
C ALA A 309 -12.61 3.85 -23.44
N ILE A 310 -11.41 3.98 -24.01
CA ILE A 310 -10.18 4.24 -23.25
C ILE A 310 -10.30 5.53 -22.43
N ILE A 311 -10.83 6.61 -23.01
CA ILE A 311 -10.98 7.91 -22.33
C ILE A 311 -12.06 7.86 -21.26
N ALA A 312 -13.17 7.15 -21.52
CA ALA A 312 -14.21 6.91 -20.53
C ALA A 312 -13.66 6.14 -19.32
N ASP A 313 -12.83 5.11 -19.55
CA ASP A 313 -12.17 4.37 -18.47
C ASP A 313 -11.23 5.26 -17.66
N VAL A 314 -10.42 6.10 -18.32
CA VAL A 314 -9.55 7.06 -17.63
C VAL A 314 -10.37 8.02 -16.75
N CYS A 315 -11.48 8.55 -17.28
CA CYS A 315 -12.40 9.39 -16.50
C CYS A 315 -13.01 8.64 -15.32
N ALA A 316 -13.41 7.38 -15.52
CA ALA A 316 -13.99 6.54 -14.48
C ALA A 316 -12.98 6.20 -13.38
N PHE A 317 -11.71 5.97 -13.73
CA PHE A 317 -10.63 5.76 -12.77
C PHE A 317 -10.33 7.03 -11.97
N ALA A 318 -10.29 8.19 -12.63
CA ALA A 318 -10.11 9.48 -11.95
C ALA A 318 -11.24 9.77 -10.95
N ASN A 319 -12.49 9.49 -11.30
CA ASN A 319 -13.65 9.65 -10.42
C ASN A 319 -13.78 8.58 -9.32
N SER A 320 -12.94 7.54 -9.34
CA SER A 320 -12.95 6.43 -8.38
C SER A 320 -11.65 6.38 -7.56
N ASN A 321 -10.97 5.23 -7.49
CA ASN A 321 -9.75 5.05 -6.70
C ASN A 321 -8.46 5.19 -7.52
N GLY A 322 -8.54 5.71 -8.75
CA GLY A 322 -7.46 5.58 -9.72
C GLY A 322 -7.38 4.17 -10.31
N GLY A 323 -6.42 3.95 -11.19
CA GLY A 323 -6.25 2.65 -11.84
C GLY A 323 -5.15 2.58 -12.89
N THR A 324 -4.99 1.41 -13.47
CA THR A 324 -4.00 1.11 -14.50
C THR A 324 -4.68 0.53 -15.74
N LEU A 325 -4.50 1.18 -16.89
CA LEU A 325 -5.03 0.71 -18.17
C LEU A 325 -3.91 0.13 -19.04
N TYR A 326 -4.12 -1.07 -19.59
CA TYR A 326 -3.17 -1.71 -20.50
C TYR A 326 -3.70 -1.69 -21.93
N ILE A 327 -2.98 -1.03 -22.84
CA ILE A 327 -3.33 -0.93 -24.26
C ILE A 327 -2.41 -1.81 -25.10
N GLY A 328 -3.01 -2.60 -25.98
CA GLY A 328 -2.35 -3.62 -26.79
C GLY A 328 -2.42 -5.03 -26.18
N ALA A 329 -3.18 -5.20 -25.10
CA ALA A 329 -3.39 -6.48 -24.42
C ALA A 329 -4.89 -6.77 -24.26
N THR A 330 -5.22 -8.04 -24.19
CA THR A 330 -6.59 -8.53 -23.96
C THR A 330 -6.69 -9.06 -22.53
N ASN A 331 -7.87 -8.97 -21.93
CA ASN A 331 -8.16 -9.60 -20.63
C ASN A 331 -8.24 -11.15 -20.71
N ASP A 332 -8.28 -11.72 -21.91
CA ASP A 332 -8.33 -13.15 -22.16
C ASP A 332 -6.91 -13.73 -22.23
N THR A 333 -6.52 -14.51 -21.22
CA THR A 333 -5.19 -15.15 -21.13
C THR A 333 -4.91 -16.15 -22.26
N LYS A 334 -5.94 -16.66 -22.94
CA LYS A 334 -5.79 -17.61 -24.06
C LYS A 334 -5.46 -16.93 -25.38
N LYS A 335 -5.72 -15.63 -25.52
CA LYS A 335 -5.42 -14.87 -26.74
C LYS A 335 -3.98 -14.35 -26.71
N ALA A 336 -3.34 -14.30 -27.87
CA ALA A 336 -2.02 -13.67 -27.99
C ALA A 336 -2.13 -12.15 -27.77
N VAL A 337 -1.13 -11.56 -27.12
CA VAL A 337 -1.04 -10.10 -26.96
C VAL A 337 -1.06 -9.45 -28.35
N ALA A 338 -1.94 -8.49 -28.59
CA ALA A 338 -2.01 -7.81 -29.89
C ALA A 338 -0.74 -6.97 -30.15
N GLY A 339 -0.30 -6.26 -29.11
CA GLY A 339 0.84 -5.34 -29.15
C GLY A 339 0.50 -4.02 -29.84
N VAL A 340 1.31 -2.99 -29.55
CA VAL A 340 1.22 -1.66 -30.17
C VAL A 340 2.45 -1.46 -31.05
N ALA A 341 2.23 -1.25 -32.36
CA ALA A 341 3.31 -1.13 -33.34
C ALA A 341 4.25 0.07 -33.09
N ASN A 342 3.71 1.19 -32.59
CA ASN A 342 4.48 2.38 -32.24
C ASN A 342 4.04 2.97 -30.89
N SER A 343 4.64 2.47 -29.79
CA SER A 343 4.29 2.87 -28.43
C SER A 343 4.48 4.37 -28.19
N LYS A 344 5.56 4.98 -28.70
CA LYS A 344 5.84 6.42 -28.50
C LYS A 344 4.78 7.32 -29.13
N GLN A 345 4.35 7.00 -30.35
CA GLN A 345 3.30 7.77 -31.03
C GLN A 345 1.93 7.57 -30.36
N ALA A 346 1.64 6.34 -29.90
CA ALA A 346 0.42 6.06 -29.15
C ALA A 346 0.36 6.84 -27.84
N ILE A 347 1.46 6.89 -27.08
CA ILE A 347 1.57 7.66 -25.83
C ILE A 347 1.34 9.15 -26.08
N ALA A 348 1.98 9.74 -27.09
CA ALA A 348 1.81 11.16 -27.43
C ALA A 348 0.35 11.48 -27.79
N LYS A 349 -0.30 10.60 -28.57
CA LYS A 349 -1.70 10.74 -28.96
C LYS A 349 -2.65 10.61 -27.77
N LEU A 350 -2.43 9.63 -26.89
CA LEU A 350 -3.24 9.44 -25.67
C LEU A 350 -3.14 10.65 -24.74
N LYS A 351 -1.92 11.16 -24.50
CA LYS A 351 -1.73 12.38 -23.70
C LYS A 351 -2.50 13.57 -24.27
N SER A 352 -2.42 13.79 -25.58
CA SER A 352 -3.16 14.90 -26.21
C SER A 352 -4.68 14.73 -26.16
N GLU A 353 -5.21 13.52 -26.29
CA GLU A 353 -6.66 13.30 -26.25
C GLU A 353 -7.22 13.36 -24.83
N ILE A 354 -6.49 12.84 -23.84
CA ILE A 354 -6.87 12.94 -22.42
C ILE A 354 -6.94 14.40 -22.00
N ALA A 355 -5.91 15.20 -22.28
CA ALA A 355 -5.87 16.61 -21.92
C ALA A 355 -6.95 17.47 -22.63
N LYS A 356 -7.40 17.06 -23.83
CA LYS A 356 -8.42 17.79 -24.58
C LYS A 356 -9.84 17.46 -24.18
N ARG A 357 -10.08 16.24 -23.69
CA ARG A 357 -11.44 15.72 -23.48
C ARG A 357 -11.81 15.55 -22.02
N ILE A 358 -10.85 15.44 -21.11
CA ILE A 358 -11.12 15.28 -19.68
C ILE A 358 -10.96 16.65 -19.00
N THR A 359 -12.02 17.08 -18.34
CA THR A 359 -12.07 18.31 -17.55
C THR A 359 -12.51 17.94 -16.13
N PRO A 360 -11.80 18.34 -15.04
CA PRO A 360 -10.54 19.08 -14.97
C PRO A 360 -9.31 18.35 -15.53
N GLU A 361 -8.19 19.06 -15.75
CA GLU A 361 -6.94 18.47 -16.28
C GLU A 361 -6.43 17.34 -15.38
N LEU A 362 -6.02 16.22 -15.99
CA LEU A 362 -5.61 15.01 -15.30
C LEU A 362 -4.18 14.60 -15.69
N ASN A 363 -3.30 14.51 -14.69
CA ASN A 363 -1.89 14.16 -14.87
C ASN A 363 -1.68 12.63 -14.86
N CYS A 364 -1.99 11.96 -15.97
CA CYS A 364 -1.73 10.52 -16.12
C CYS A 364 -0.26 10.22 -16.47
N LYS A 365 0.31 9.17 -15.86
CA LYS A 365 1.65 8.65 -16.23
C LYS A 365 1.50 7.55 -17.28
N LEU A 366 2.17 7.69 -18.42
CA LEU A 366 2.15 6.71 -19.51
C LEU A 366 3.55 6.12 -19.71
N GLU A 367 3.66 4.81 -19.64
CA GLU A 367 4.92 4.06 -19.78
C GLU A 367 4.79 2.97 -20.86
N ASP A 368 5.89 2.65 -21.55
CA ASP A 368 5.98 1.51 -22.45
C ASP A 368 6.49 0.27 -21.71
N GLN A 369 5.72 -0.81 -21.80
CA GLN A 369 6.07 -2.11 -21.21
C GLN A 369 6.23 -3.16 -22.32
N GLN A 370 7.02 -4.19 -22.09
CA GLN A 370 7.21 -5.30 -23.04
C GLN A 370 6.74 -6.61 -22.41
N THR A 371 5.87 -7.33 -23.10
CA THR A 371 5.35 -8.65 -22.69
C THR A 371 5.35 -9.58 -23.89
N GLN A 372 5.79 -10.84 -23.73
CA GLN A 372 5.85 -11.84 -24.81
C GLN A 372 6.52 -11.31 -26.11
N GLY A 373 7.56 -10.47 -25.96
CA GLY A 373 8.28 -9.84 -27.07
C GLY A 373 7.56 -8.67 -27.76
N LYS A 374 6.32 -8.33 -27.37
CA LYS A 374 5.52 -7.23 -27.93
C LYS A 374 5.47 -6.03 -26.99
N LYS A 375 5.46 -4.83 -27.58
CA LYS A 375 5.33 -3.57 -26.84
C LYS A 375 3.86 -3.29 -26.52
N ILE A 376 3.58 -2.85 -25.31
CA ILE A 376 2.27 -2.38 -24.87
C ILE A 376 2.41 -1.00 -24.22
N VAL A 377 1.29 -0.30 -24.06
CA VAL A 377 1.26 0.99 -23.36
C VAL A 377 0.49 0.83 -22.06
N GLN A 378 1.11 1.17 -20.95
CA GLN A 378 0.49 1.21 -19.63
C GLN A 378 0.17 2.67 -19.28
N ILE A 379 -1.07 2.93 -18.89
CA ILE A 379 -1.52 4.24 -18.40
C ILE A 379 -1.84 4.09 -16.91
N MET A 380 -1.13 4.80 -16.07
CA MET A 380 -1.43 4.94 -14.64
C MET A 380 -2.25 6.22 -14.45
N VAL A 381 -3.49 6.04 -14.02
CA VAL A 381 -4.45 7.09 -13.76
C VAL A 381 -4.51 7.29 -12.24
N PRO A 382 -4.08 8.45 -11.71
CA PRO A 382 -4.22 8.73 -10.29
C PRO A 382 -5.71 8.89 -9.93
N ARG A 383 -6.01 8.77 -8.65
CA ARG A 383 -7.30 9.23 -8.13
C ARG A 383 -7.39 10.74 -8.32
N GLY A 384 -8.50 11.21 -8.88
CA GLY A 384 -8.74 12.61 -9.15
C GLY A 384 -8.84 13.44 -7.87
N ASP A 385 -8.23 14.61 -7.88
CA ASP A 385 -8.24 15.53 -6.74
C ASP A 385 -9.47 16.43 -6.71
N ASP A 386 -10.02 16.75 -7.89
CA ASP A 386 -11.17 17.63 -8.07
C ASP A 386 -12.32 16.93 -8.81
N PRO A 387 -12.96 15.91 -8.20
CA PRO A 387 -14.14 15.29 -8.79
C PRO A 387 -15.35 16.25 -8.74
N PRO A 388 -16.23 16.23 -9.76
CA PRO A 388 -16.30 15.24 -10.83
C PRO A 388 -15.47 15.59 -12.07
N TYR A 389 -14.69 14.62 -12.55
CA TYR A 389 -14.10 14.64 -13.89
C TYR A 389 -15.15 14.25 -14.92
N ALA A 390 -15.19 14.99 -16.03
CA ALA A 390 -16.11 14.78 -17.13
C ALA A 390 -15.37 14.63 -18.45
N VAL A 391 -15.88 13.77 -19.32
CA VAL A 391 -15.48 13.65 -20.73
C VAL A 391 -16.36 14.58 -21.57
N ASP A 392 -15.73 15.36 -22.45
CA ASP A 392 -16.40 16.36 -23.30
C ASP A 392 -17.32 17.30 -22.48
N ASP A 393 -16.85 17.70 -21.29
CA ASP A 393 -17.47 18.62 -20.31
C ASP A 393 -18.79 18.17 -19.65
N ASN A 394 -19.46 17.14 -20.13
CA ASN A 394 -20.79 16.76 -19.62
C ASN A 394 -20.99 15.27 -19.31
N LYS A 395 -20.08 14.38 -19.71
CA LYS A 395 -20.23 12.94 -19.47
C LYS A 395 -19.32 12.48 -18.34
N ILE A 396 -19.92 12.27 -17.19
CA ILE A 396 -19.24 11.74 -16.01
C ILE A 396 -19.34 10.22 -16.06
N TYR A 397 -18.20 9.55 -15.94
CA TYR A 397 -18.11 8.10 -15.87
C TYR A 397 -17.68 7.65 -14.48
N LEU A 398 -18.25 6.54 -14.04
CA LEU A 398 -17.91 5.85 -12.81
C LEU A 398 -17.64 4.39 -13.11
N ARG A 399 -16.62 3.85 -12.44
CA ARG A 399 -16.30 2.43 -12.52
C ARG A 399 -17.08 1.70 -11.44
N THR A 400 -17.76 0.63 -11.82
CA THR A 400 -18.44 -0.26 -10.88
C THR A 400 -17.98 -1.67 -11.19
N GLU A 401 -17.30 -2.31 -10.23
CA GLU A 401 -16.64 -3.61 -10.43
C GLU A 401 -15.63 -3.58 -11.59
N ALA A 402 -15.93 -4.17 -12.74
CA ALA A 402 -15.05 -4.20 -13.91
C ALA A 402 -15.63 -3.42 -15.11
N GLU A 403 -16.73 -2.69 -14.93
CA GLU A 403 -17.43 -1.99 -16.00
C GLU A 403 -17.42 -0.47 -15.77
N THR A 404 -17.12 0.25 -16.83
CA THR A 404 -17.22 1.71 -16.88
C THR A 404 -18.58 2.12 -17.38
N ASN A 405 -19.31 2.86 -16.54
CA ASN A 405 -20.67 3.27 -16.83
C ASN A 405 -20.84 4.78 -16.65
N MET A 406 -21.80 5.36 -17.36
CA MET A 406 -22.17 6.75 -17.16
C MET A 406 -22.81 6.94 -15.78
N ALA A 407 -22.36 7.96 -15.05
CA ALA A 407 -22.83 8.26 -13.71
C ALA A 407 -24.28 8.76 -13.74
N VAL A 408 -25.09 8.28 -12.81
CA VAL A 408 -26.48 8.75 -12.61
C VAL A 408 -26.47 10.02 -11.76
N ARG A 409 -27.54 10.83 -11.83
CA ARG A 409 -27.68 12.10 -11.09
C ARG A 409 -27.24 12.00 -9.62
N ASP A 410 -27.72 11.01 -8.87
CA ASP A 410 -27.41 10.89 -7.45
C ASP A 410 -25.92 10.55 -7.21
N GLU A 411 -25.32 9.74 -8.09
CA GLU A 411 -23.88 9.43 -8.04
C GLU A 411 -23.03 10.67 -8.35
N ILE A 412 -23.48 11.52 -9.28
CA ILE A 412 -22.84 12.81 -9.59
C ILE A 412 -22.93 13.74 -8.37
N VAL A 413 -24.10 13.83 -7.74
CA VAL A 413 -24.29 14.65 -6.54
C VAL A 413 -23.38 14.18 -5.41
N GLU A 414 -23.26 12.87 -5.20
CA GLU A 414 -22.36 12.29 -4.20
C GLU A 414 -20.88 12.60 -4.50
N LEU A 415 -20.45 12.51 -5.77
CA LEU A 415 -19.11 12.89 -6.20
C LEU A 415 -18.80 14.34 -5.86
N VAL A 416 -19.73 15.26 -6.13
CA VAL A 416 -19.59 16.68 -5.79
C VAL A 416 -19.49 16.88 -4.28
N TYR A 417 -20.36 16.23 -3.48
CA TYR A 417 -20.28 16.31 -2.02
C TYR A 417 -18.96 15.77 -1.46
N LYS A 418 -18.43 14.69 -2.03
CA LYS A 418 -17.11 14.14 -1.64
C LYS A 418 -15.97 15.09 -2.00
N GLY A 419 -16.01 15.72 -3.18
CA GLY A 419 -15.05 16.77 -3.57
C GLY A 419 -15.09 17.97 -2.63
N MET A 420 -16.29 18.44 -2.26
CA MET A 420 -16.46 19.56 -1.34
C MET A 420 -15.95 19.27 0.08
N LYS A 421 -16.15 18.06 0.62
CA LYS A 421 -15.59 17.68 1.93
C LYS A 421 -14.06 17.69 1.94
N LYS A 422 -13.43 17.22 0.85
CA LYS A 422 -11.96 17.21 0.71
C LYS A 422 -11.37 18.63 0.63
N ASN A 423 -12.06 19.55 -0.06
CA ASN A 423 -11.67 20.95 -0.16
C ASN A 423 -11.98 21.78 1.11
N ALA A 424 -12.96 21.36 1.93
CA ALA A 424 -13.21 21.97 3.23
C ALA A 424 -12.12 21.61 4.28
N SER A 425 -11.49 20.44 4.16
CA SER A 425 -10.37 20.02 5.03
C SER A 425 -9.01 20.64 4.67
N SER A 426 -8.89 21.39 3.57
CA SER A 426 -7.66 22.09 3.16
C SER A 426 -7.66 23.60 3.49
N SER A 427 -8.67 24.09 4.20
CA SER A 427 -8.67 25.45 4.76
C SER A 427 -8.17 25.42 6.21
N PRO A 428 -7.20 26.25 6.62
CA PRO A 428 -6.81 26.34 8.03
C PRO A 428 -7.98 26.98 8.79
N VAL A 429 -8.67 26.19 9.62
CA VAL A 429 -9.64 26.72 10.56
C VAL A 429 -8.85 27.29 11.75
N PRO A 430 -9.02 28.58 12.11
CA PRO A 430 -8.43 29.11 13.34
C PRO A 430 -9.10 28.46 14.55
N ASP A 431 -8.28 28.10 15.54
CA ASP A 431 -8.67 27.55 16.83
C ASP A 431 -10.00 28.09 17.35
N LYS A 432 -11.00 27.21 17.41
CA LYS A 432 -12.12 27.35 18.33
C LYS A 432 -12.22 26.10 19.17
N ILE A 433 -11.60 26.21 20.34
CA ILE A 433 -11.78 25.37 21.50
C ILE A 433 -13.29 25.27 21.78
N PHE A 434 -13.85 24.06 21.67
CA PHE A 434 -15.12 23.73 22.31
C PHE A 434 -14.83 22.83 23.52
N PRO A 435 -15.34 23.18 24.71
CA PRO A 435 -15.11 22.41 25.91
C PRO A 435 -15.91 21.10 25.89
N THR A 436 -15.22 20.06 26.36
CA THR A 436 -15.74 18.73 26.70
C THR A 436 -16.93 18.82 27.66
N SER A 437 -18.00 18.10 27.36
CA SER A 437 -19.02 17.71 28.34
C SER A 437 -19.16 16.19 28.37
N PRO A 438 -19.47 15.59 29.52
CA PRO A 438 -19.18 14.19 29.81
C PRO A 438 -20.22 13.23 29.20
N VAL A 439 -19.74 12.03 28.90
CA VAL A 439 -20.51 10.86 28.51
C VAL A 439 -21.41 10.41 29.66
N SER A 440 -22.73 10.42 29.44
CA SER A 440 -23.69 9.65 30.24
C SER A 440 -23.86 8.28 29.59
N VAL A 441 -23.61 7.25 30.39
CA VAL A 441 -23.81 5.84 30.07
C VAL A 441 -25.26 5.53 30.45
N ASP A 442 -26.12 5.26 29.48
CA ASP A 442 -27.43 4.66 29.74
C ASP A 442 -27.44 3.26 29.11
N ASP A 443 -27.73 2.30 29.97
CA ASP A 443 -27.96 0.89 29.68
C ASP A 443 -29.26 0.75 28.85
N GLU A 444 -29.17 0.18 27.65
CA GLU A 444 -30.35 -0.34 26.94
C GLU A 444 -30.11 -1.79 26.48
N GLU A 445 -31.09 -2.62 26.83
CA GLU A 445 -31.16 -4.07 26.72
C GLU A 445 -30.97 -4.59 25.28
N GLU A 446 -30.12 -5.62 25.13
CA GLU A 446 -29.91 -6.33 23.87
C GLU A 446 -31.17 -7.11 23.45
N THR A 447 -31.99 -6.51 22.58
CA THR A 447 -32.81 -7.32 21.67
C THR A 447 -31.93 -7.83 20.53
N LEU A 448 -31.82 -9.15 20.41
CA LEU A 448 -31.18 -9.86 19.29
C LEU A 448 -31.84 -9.49 17.94
N SER A 449 -31.50 -8.34 17.38
CA SER A 449 -31.82 -8.01 16.00
C SER A 449 -30.80 -8.70 15.10
N ILE A 450 -31.25 -9.65 14.28
CA ILE A 450 -30.45 -10.21 13.20
C ILE A 450 -30.05 -9.05 12.29
N SER A 451 -28.78 -8.65 12.36
CA SER A 451 -28.26 -7.59 11.50
C SER A 451 -28.44 -8.01 10.04
N PRO A 452 -29.01 -7.15 9.17
CA PRO A 452 -29.26 -7.49 7.78
C PRO A 452 -27.96 -7.90 7.08
N PRO A 453 -28.03 -8.76 6.05
CA PRO A 453 -26.85 -9.22 5.34
C PRO A 453 -26.03 -8.04 4.81
N ARG A 454 -24.75 -7.97 5.16
CA ARG A 454 -23.81 -6.88 4.80
C ARG A 454 -23.38 -6.90 3.31
N THR A 455 -23.99 -7.76 2.51
CA THR A 455 -23.76 -7.90 1.07
C THR A 455 -25.11 -8.05 0.36
N GLY A 456 -25.39 -7.14 -0.58
CA GLY A 456 -26.65 -7.15 -1.32
C GLY A 456 -27.13 -5.75 -1.66
N VAL A 457 -28.28 -5.68 -2.30
CA VAL A 457 -28.96 -4.43 -2.64
C VAL A 457 -30.40 -4.58 -2.16
N GLU A 458 -30.84 -3.62 -1.37
CA GLU A 458 -32.19 -3.54 -0.83
C GLU A 458 -33.02 -2.58 -1.67
N VAL A 459 -34.25 -2.96 -2.03
CA VAL A 459 -35.22 -2.04 -2.61
C VAL A 459 -35.93 -1.33 -1.47
N VAL A 460 -35.60 -0.07 -1.23
CA VAL A 460 -36.10 0.73 -0.10
C VAL A 460 -37.53 1.21 -0.32
N SER A 461 -37.85 1.60 -1.55
CA SER A 461 -39.21 2.01 -1.90
C SER A 461 -39.45 1.91 -3.40
N VAL A 462 -40.74 1.81 -3.77
CA VAL A 462 -41.19 1.83 -5.16
C VAL A 462 -42.25 2.91 -5.30
N THR A 463 -42.09 3.75 -6.32
CA THR A 463 -43.04 4.79 -6.67
C THR A 463 -43.43 4.63 -8.13
N GLU A 464 -44.73 4.65 -8.43
CA GLU A 464 -45.22 4.58 -9.81
C GLU A 464 -45.52 5.99 -10.31
N ARG A 465 -44.97 6.34 -11.47
CA ARG A 465 -45.23 7.62 -12.14
C ARG A 465 -45.46 7.34 -13.62
N ASP A 466 -46.56 7.83 -14.16
CA ASP A 466 -46.95 7.68 -15.58
C ASP A 466 -46.88 6.24 -16.11
N GLY A 467 -47.24 5.25 -15.28
CA GLY A 467 -47.23 3.82 -15.63
C GLY A 467 -45.85 3.17 -15.65
N GLU A 468 -44.76 3.89 -15.31
CA GLU A 468 -43.44 3.32 -15.08
C GLU A 468 -43.11 3.28 -13.57
N LYS A 469 -42.55 2.15 -13.11
CA LYS A 469 -42.13 1.95 -11.72
C LYS A 469 -40.70 2.45 -11.51
N TYR A 470 -40.53 3.35 -10.56
CA TYR A 470 -39.26 3.90 -10.10
C TYR A 470 -38.92 3.34 -8.73
N TYR A 471 -37.72 2.79 -8.60
CA TYR A 471 -37.21 2.12 -7.42
C TYR A 471 -36.16 3.01 -6.75
N VAL A 472 -36.16 3.01 -5.41
CA VAL A 472 -35.03 3.46 -4.60
C VAL A 472 -34.29 2.22 -4.15
N VAL A 473 -33.01 2.11 -4.51
CA VAL A 473 -32.16 0.98 -4.14
C VAL A 473 -31.07 1.44 -3.20
N ARG A 474 -30.88 0.70 -2.10
CA ARG A 474 -29.80 0.89 -1.14
C ARG A 474 -28.77 -0.21 -1.32
N ASP A 475 -27.53 0.17 -1.56
CA ASP A 475 -26.41 -0.77 -1.58
C ASP A 475 -25.97 -1.03 -0.12
N LEU A 476 -26.12 -2.27 0.33
CA LEU A 476 -25.83 -2.66 1.71
C LEU A 476 -24.33 -2.69 2.02
N ARG A 477 -23.46 -2.54 1.01
CA ARG A 477 -21.99 -2.52 1.17
C ARG A 477 -21.47 -1.17 1.64
N ASN A 478 -22.08 -0.08 1.22
CA ASN A 478 -21.66 1.29 1.53
C ASN A 478 -22.78 2.15 2.13
N GLY A 479 -24.02 1.63 2.20
CA GLY A 479 -25.19 2.33 2.72
C GLY A 479 -25.77 3.36 1.73
N ASN A 480 -25.29 3.40 0.49
CA ASN A 480 -25.68 4.42 -0.48
C ASN A 480 -27.08 4.15 -1.03
N GLU A 481 -27.91 5.19 -1.10
CA GLU A 481 -29.23 5.14 -1.71
C GLU A 481 -29.24 5.83 -3.08
N VAL A 482 -29.71 5.13 -4.10
CA VAL A 482 -29.88 5.66 -5.45
C VAL A 482 -31.36 5.70 -5.78
N LYS A 483 -31.87 6.90 -6.08
CA LYS A 483 -33.28 7.15 -6.36
C LYS A 483 -33.55 7.13 -7.87
N ASN A 484 -34.82 6.92 -8.23
CA ASN A 484 -35.31 6.94 -9.61
C ASN A 484 -34.69 5.86 -10.52
N VAL A 485 -34.35 4.69 -9.97
CA VAL A 485 -33.85 3.56 -10.78
C VAL A 485 -35.04 2.85 -11.42
N THR A 486 -35.02 2.64 -12.73
CA THR A 486 -36.04 1.86 -13.45
C THR A 486 -35.50 0.46 -13.78
N LEU A 487 -36.37 -0.49 -14.14
CA LEU A 487 -35.93 -1.81 -14.61
C LEU A 487 -34.93 -1.70 -15.78
N LYS A 488 -35.13 -0.73 -16.68
CA LYS A 488 -34.26 -0.47 -17.83
C LYS A 488 -32.93 0.21 -17.45
N SER A 489 -32.91 1.05 -16.41
CA SER A 489 -31.68 1.71 -15.95
C SER A 489 -30.91 0.92 -14.87
N SER A 490 -31.52 -0.13 -14.33
CA SER A 490 -30.93 -1.00 -13.32
C SER A 490 -29.81 -1.89 -13.89
N ARG A 491 -28.72 -2.04 -13.14
CA ARG A 491 -27.53 -2.81 -13.56
C ARG A 491 -27.33 -4.01 -12.63
N ARG A 492 -26.94 -5.16 -13.17
CA ARG A 492 -26.53 -6.39 -12.45
C ARG A 492 -27.32 -6.65 -11.15
N LEU A 493 -26.75 -6.37 -9.98
CA LEU A 493 -27.36 -6.61 -8.66
C LEU A 493 -28.62 -5.77 -8.42
N TRP A 494 -28.70 -4.54 -8.96
CA TRP A 494 -29.92 -3.73 -8.90
C TRP A 494 -31.00 -4.33 -9.79
N HIS A 495 -30.63 -4.82 -10.98
CA HIS A 495 -31.58 -5.50 -11.86
C HIS A 495 -32.07 -6.80 -11.25
N TYR A 496 -31.19 -7.56 -10.62
CA TYR A 496 -31.55 -8.78 -9.87
C TYR A 496 -32.47 -8.46 -8.68
N ALA A 497 -32.15 -7.44 -7.88
CA ALA A 497 -32.98 -7.02 -6.76
C ALA A 497 -34.36 -6.51 -7.22
N ILE A 498 -34.42 -5.65 -8.23
CA ILE A 498 -35.67 -5.10 -8.77
C ILE A 498 -36.51 -6.18 -9.46
N SER A 499 -35.89 -7.08 -10.22
CA SER A 499 -36.59 -8.20 -10.88
C SER A 499 -37.08 -9.26 -9.89
N SER A 500 -36.34 -9.51 -8.81
CA SER A 500 -36.76 -10.41 -7.73
C SER A 500 -37.87 -9.77 -6.89
N TYR A 501 -37.76 -8.47 -6.59
CA TYR A 501 -38.79 -7.69 -5.92
C TYR A 501 -40.09 -7.65 -6.73
N SER A 502 -40.00 -7.52 -8.06
CA SER A 502 -41.17 -7.52 -8.95
C SER A 502 -41.83 -8.91 -9.09
N LYS A 503 -41.14 -9.99 -8.67
CA LYS A 503 -41.67 -11.37 -8.64
C LYS A 503 -42.27 -11.75 -7.29
N LEU A 504 -41.96 -11.01 -6.23
CA LEU A 504 -42.63 -11.18 -4.94
C LEU A 504 -44.07 -10.68 -5.10
N SER A 505 -45.04 -11.58 -4.92
CA SER A 505 -46.46 -11.26 -5.00
C SER A 505 -46.78 -10.12 -4.04
N GLN A 506 -47.37 -9.04 -4.54
CA GLN A 506 -47.99 -8.03 -3.69
C GLN A 506 -49.32 -8.60 -3.19
N ASP A 507 -49.29 -9.32 -2.08
CA ASP A 507 -50.40 -9.35 -1.13
C ASP A 507 -49.85 -9.65 0.27
N PRO A 508 -50.46 -9.07 1.32
CA PRO A 508 -49.83 -8.79 2.62
C PRO A 508 -49.50 -10.01 3.49
#